data_AF-A0A0Q6WC80-F1
#
_entry.id   AF-A0A0Q6WC80-F1
#
_cell.length_a   1.000
_cell.length_b   1.000
_cell.length_c   1.000
_cell.angle_alpha   90.00
_cell.angle_beta   90.00
_cell.angle_gamma   90.00
#
_symmetry.space_group_name_H-M   'P 1'
#
loop_
_entity.id
_entity.type
_entity.pdbx_description
1 polymer ?
#
loop_
_entity_poly.entity_id
_entity_poly.type
_entity_poly.pdbx_seq_one_letter_code
_entity_poly.pdbx_strand_id
1 'polypeptide(L)' 'MAMIPASELRNIIAAMNFIERHEIVEAGYDMPDGSWQHFQENPAERFLKCNDECREAIMRVIEAHTTRAE' A
#
# COMPACT_ATOMS: atom_id res chain seq x y z
N MET A 1 8.34 7.32 -16.23
CA MET A 1 8.42 6.32 -15.15
C MET A 1 9.57 6.70 -14.25
N ALA A 2 9.28 7.23 -13.06
CA ALA A 2 10.32 7.47 -12.06
C ALA A 2 10.80 6.10 -11.55
N MET A 3 12.11 5.88 -11.57
CA MET A 3 12.71 4.63 -11.09
C MET A 3 12.78 4.72 -9.56
N ILE A 4 11.90 3.98 -8.87
CA ILE A 4 11.86 3.94 -7.40
C ILE A 4 13.19 3.36 -6.90
N PRO A 5 14.01 4.10 -6.12
CA PRO A 5 15.24 3.59 -5.55
C PRO A 5 14.99 2.38 -4.66
N ALA A 6 15.90 1.41 -4.63
CA ALA A 6 15.77 0.20 -3.80
C ALA A 6 15.67 0.48 -2.28
N SER A 7 16.15 1.65 -1.83
CA SER A 7 15.96 2.15 -0.46
C SER A 7 14.51 2.58 -0.21
N GLU A 8 13.89 3.28 -1.15
CA GLU A 8 12.47 3.67 -1.06
C GLU A 8 11.57 2.44 -1.11
N LEU A 9 11.89 1.45 -1.96
CA LEU A 9 11.13 0.20 -2.04
C LEU A 9 11.07 -0.53 -0.68
N ARG A 10 12.16 -0.54 0.09
CA ARG A 10 12.18 -1.14 1.44
C ARG A 10 11.31 -0.36 2.43
N ASN A 11 11.30 0.96 2.36
CA ASN A 11 10.44 1.80 3.19
C ASN A 11 8.97 1.63 2.83
N ILE A 12 8.65 1.54 1.53
CA ILE A 12 7.30 1.26 1.02
C ILE A 12 6.83 -0.11 1.53
N ILE A 13 7.66 -1.15 1.44
CA ILE A 13 7.33 -2.49 1.98
C ILE A 13 7.14 -2.47 3.50
N ALA A 14 8.00 -1.75 4.23
CA ALA A 14 7.85 -1.60 5.67
C ALA A 14 6.54 -0.88 6.02
N ALA A 15 6.24 0.24 5.35
CA ALA A 15 5.01 1.01 5.55
C ALA A 15 3.76 0.18 5.26
N MET A 16 3.78 -0.67 4.22
CA MET A 16 2.65 -1.55 3.88
C MET A 16 2.25 -2.51 5.00
N ASN A 17 3.17 -2.89 5.90
CA ASN A 17 2.86 -3.75 7.04
C ASN A 17 2.06 -3.05 8.15
N PHE A 18 1.97 -1.71 8.11
CA PHE A 18 1.25 -0.91 9.10
C PHE A 18 -0.02 -0.28 8.53
N ILE A 19 -0.35 -0.56 7.27
CA ILE A 19 -1.59 -0.10 6.64
C ILE A 19 -2.75 -0.89 7.22
N GLU A 20 -3.78 -0.19 7.65
CA GLU A 20 -5.06 -0.75 8.05
C GLU A 20 -6.07 -0.69 6.89
N ARG A 21 -7.02 -1.63 6.88
CA ARG A 21 -8.02 -1.72 5.77
C ARG A 21 -8.80 -0.43 5.57
N HIS A 22 -9.17 0.24 6.67
CA HIS A 22 -9.97 1.46 6.61
C HIS A 22 -9.23 2.59 5.87
N GLU A 23 -7.90 2.65 5.96
CA GLU A 23 -7.10 3.66 5.27
C GLU A 23 -7.14 3.48 3.75
N ILE A 24 -7.16 2.22 3.28
CA ILE A 24 -7.29 1.91 1.85
C ILE A 24 -8.71 2.27 1.35
N VAL A 25 -9.73 2.03 2.18
CA VAL A 25 -11.12 2.42 1.87
C VAL A 25 -11.24 3.94 1.79
N GLU A 26 -10.67 4.67 2.75
CA GLU A 26 -10.61 6.14 2.75
C GLU A 26 -9.82 6.70 1.54
N ALA A 27 -8.79 5.97 1.09
CA ALA A 27 -8.03 6.31 -0.12
C ALA A 27 -8.81 6.05 -1.43
N GLY A 28 -10.01 5.46 -1.34
CA GLY A 28 -10.95 5.29 -2.45
C GLY A 28 -11.01 3.88 -3.04
N TYR A 29 -10.46 2.87 -2.36
CA TYR A 29 -10.51 1.47 -2.82
C TYR A 29 -11.16 0.56 -1.77
N ASP A 30 -12.35 0.04 -2.07
CA ASP A 30 -13.01 -0.95 -1.22
C ASP A 30 -12.38 -2.33 -1.43
N MET A 31 -11.43 -2.68 -0.56
CA MET A 31 -10.74 -3.96 -0.63
C MET A 31 -11.64 -5.07 -0.08
N PRO A 32 -11.98 -6.12 -0.88
CA PRO A 32 -12.77 -7.24 -0.39
C PRO A 32 -12.03 -8.04 0.69
N ASP A 33 -12.76 -8.70 1.59
CA ASP A 33 -12.20 -9.46 2.74
C ASP A 33 -11.09 -10.44 2.33
N GLY A 34 -11.30 -11.23 1.27
CA GLY A 34 -10.28 -12.17 0.81
C GLY A 34 -9.04 -11.49 0.22
N SER A 35 -9.20 -10.31 -0.40
CA SER A 35 -8.06 -9.50 -0.84
C SER A 35 -7.32 -8.87 0.33
N TRP A 36 -8.05 -8.47 1.38
CA TRP A 36 -7.49 -7.91 2.61
C TRP A 36 -6.69 -8.96 3.38
N GLN A 37 -7.25 -10.16 3.57
CA GLN A 37 -6.53 -11.25 4.21
C GLN A 37 -5.21 -11.56 3.48
N HIS A 38 -5.26 -11.64 2.14
CA HIS A 38 -4.05 -11.87 1.33
C HIS A 38 -3.06 -10.69 1.42
N PHE A 39 -3.55 -9.46 1.53
CA PHE A 39 -2.72 -8.28 1.77
C PHE A 39 -2.01 -8.37 3.12
N GLN A 40 -2.69 -8.79 4.19
CA GLN A 40 -2.08 -8.96 5.51
C GLN A 40 -1.03 -10.07 5.55
N GLU A 41 -1.26 -11.17 4.82
CA GLU A 41 -0.33 -12.30 4.73
C GLU A 41 0.93 -11.93 3.92
N ASN A 42 0.77 -11.23 2.80
CA ASN A 42 1.88 -10.80 1.95
C ASN A 42 1.59 -9.46 1.23
N PRO A 43 1.86 -8.31 1.90
CA PRO A 43 1.50 -7.00 1.37
C PRO A 43 2.21 -6.68 0.04
N ALA A 44 3.49 -7.05 -0.06
CA ALA A 44 4.32 -6.79 -1.24
C ALA A 44 3.84 -7.59 -2.46
N GLU A 45 3.54 -8.87 -2.28
CA GLU A 45 3.00 -9.71 -3.36
C GLU A 45 1.63 -9.20 -3.80
N ARG A 46 0.76 -8.83 -2.85
CA ARG A 46 -0.56 -8.31 -3.16
C ARG A 46 -0.49 -7.00 -3.92
N PHE A 47 0.39 -6.07 -3.52
CA PHE A 47 0.63 -4.80 -4.21
C PHE A 47 1.11 -5.02 -5.66
N LEU A 48 1.99 -5.99 -5.89
CA LEU A 48 2.45 -6.33 -7.24
C LEU A 48 1.34 -6.99 -8.09
N LYS A 49 0.35 -7.63 -7.49
CA LYS A 49 -0.73 -8.33 -8.20
C LYS A 49 -2.05 -7.57 -8.26
N CYS A 50 -2.20 -6.45 -7.55
CA CYS A 50 -3.42 -5.66 -7.59
C CYS A 50 -3.50 -4.78 -8.84
N ASN A 51 -4.72 -4.35 -9.17
CA ASN A 51 -4.99 -3.44 -10.28
C ASN A 51 -4.48 -2.02 -9.94
N ASP A 52 -4.44 -1.15 -10.93
CA ASP A 52 -3.87 0.20 -10.77
C ASP A 52 -4.62 1.02 -9.71
N GLU A 53 -5.95 0.91 -9.63
CA GLU A 53 -6.76 1.59 -8.59
C GLU A 53 -6.33 1.19 -7.17
N CYS A 54 -6.12 -0.10 -6.92
CA CYS A 54 -5.67 -0.59 -5.63
C CYS A 54 -4.24 -0.13 -5.31
N ARG A 55 -3.34 -0.15 -6.31
CA ARG A 55 -1.97 0.35 -6.13
C ARG A 55 -1.96 1.84 -5.81
N GLU A 56 -2.76 2.64 -6.51
CA GLU A 56 -2.89 4.07 -6.25
C GLU A 56 -3.40 4.33 -4.84
N ALA A 57 -4.42 3.60 -4.39
CA ALA A 57 -4.93 3.72 -3.03
C ALA A 57 -3.86 3.38 -1.98
N ILE A 58 -3.16 2.25 -2.14
CA ILE A 58 -2.07 1.85 -1.23
C ILE A 58 -0.94 2.89 -1.24
N MET A 59 -0.54 3.40 -2.41
CA MET A 59 0.50 4.43 -2.50
C MET A 59 0.09 5.73 -1.81
N ARG A 60 -1.17 6.18 -1.94
CA ARG A 60 -1.68 7.36 -1.22
C ARG A 60 -1.61 7.18 0.30
N VAL A 61 -1.92 5.99 0.81
CA VAL A 61 -1.76 5.70 2.24
C VAL A 61 -0.30 5.79 2.63
N ILE A 62 0.60 5.17 1.86
CA ILE A 62 2.05 5.22 2.15
C ILE A 62 2.59 6.65 2.14
N GLU A 63 2.20 7.47 1.16
CA GLU A 63 2.56 8.88 1.08
C GLU A 63 2.04 9.68 2.28
N ALA A 64 0.84 9.38 2.77
CA ALA A 64 0.29 10.00 3.97
C ALA A 64 1.08 9.63 5.25
N HIS A 65 1.59 8.39 5.32
CA HIS A 65 2.41 7.92 6.44
C HIS A 65 3.83 8.51 6.42
N THR A 66 4.43 8.69 5.24
CA THR A 66 5.79 9.25 5.10
C THR A 66 5.81 10.77 5.23
N THR A 67 4.78 11.49 4.76
CA THR A 67 4.72 12.96 4.83
C THR A 67 4.44 13.48 6.26
N ARG A 68 3.79 12.68 7.12
CA ARG A 68 3.52 13.07 8.52
C ARG A 68 4.75 12.94 9.44
N ALA A 69 5.86 12.43 8.95
CA ALA A 69 7.10 12.25 9.71
C ALA A 69 8.02 13.50 9.69
N GLU A 70 7.62 14.58 9.02
CA GLU A 70 8.31 15.89 8.97
C GLU A 70 7.55 16.96 9.77
#